data_AF-A0A257JAX4-F1
#
_entry.id   AF-A0A257JAX4-F1
#
_cell.length_a   1.000
_cell.length_b   1.000
_cell.length_c   1.000
_cell.angle_alpha   90.00
_cell.angle_beta   90.00
_cell.angle_gamma   90.00
#
_symmetry.space_group_name_H-M   'P 1'
#
loop_
_entity.id
_entity.type
_entity.pdbx_description
1 polymer ?
#
loop_
_entity_poly.entity_id
_entity_poly.type
_entity_poly.pdbx_seq_one_letter_code
_entity_poly.pdbx_strand_id
1 'polypeptide(L)'
;PMFLLLLVAAAIYLVLGDLGEGLLLAFFAVVTVGLVVFQERRSEHALDALRELAAPQVRVLRGGQERRIPSRELVPGDVFLLVEGERIAADSVAREAVGLSVDESLLTGESVPVRKRATAEAAVAAPPGGDDLPLVYAGSLVVAGHGLAEVLATGGKTQVGRIGAALAAIETA
;
A
#
# COMPACT_ATOMS: atom_id res chain seq x y z
N PRO A 1 15.47 -22.64 17.36
CA PRO A 1 16.20 -23.90 17.69
C PRO A 1 17.34 -23.71 18.70
N MET A 2 18.32 -22.84 18.39
CA MET A 2 19.51 -22.63 19.23
C MET A 2 19.20 -21.98 20.59
N PHE A 3 18.24 -21.05 20.64
CA PHE A 3 17.83 -20.38 21.87
C PHE A 3 17.17 -21.32 22.89
N LEU A 4 16.33 -22.24 22.38
CA LEU A 4 15.70 -23.30 23.16
C LEU A 4 16.74 -24.24 23.79
N LEU A 5 17.79 -24.59 23.05
CA LEU A 5 18.89 -25.41 23.59
C LEU A 5 19.63 -24.70 24.73
N LEU A 6 19.86 -23.39 24.61
CA LEU A 6 20.53 -22.60 25.65
C LEU A 6 19.69 -22.51 26.94
N LEU A 7 18.37 -22.33 26.79
CA LEU A 7 17.41 -22.32 27.91
C LEU A 7 17.35 -23.68 28.63
N VAL A 8 17.31 -24.77 27.86
CA VAL A 8 17.32 -26.14 28.41
C VAL A 8 18.64 -26.42 29.14
N ALA A 9 19.78 -26.04 28.57
CA ALA A 9 21.08 -26.20 29.20
C ALA A 9 21.19 -25.42 30.52
N ALA A 10 20.75 -24.15 30.54
CA ALA A 10 20.73 -23.33 31.76
C ALA A 10 19.84 -23.94 32.85
N ALA A 11 18.68 -24.49 32.48
CA ALA A 11 17.79 -25.19 33.41
C ALA A 11 18.44 -26.46 33.99
N ILE A 12 19.16 -27.25 33.18
CA ILE A 12 19.86 -28.45 33.64
C ILE A 12 20.95 -28.09 34.67
N TYR A 13 21.76 -27.05 34.42
CA TYR A 13 22.82 -26.62 35.36
C TYR A 13 22.27 -26.10 36.69
N LEU A 14 21.15 -25.36 36.66
CA LEU A 14 20.43 -24.91 37.87
C LEU A 14 19.91 -26.10 38.71
N VAL A 15 19.42 -27.16 38.06
CA VAL A 15 18.94 -28.38 38.74
C VAL A 15 20.10 -29.22 39.30
N LEU A 16 21.27 -29.22 38.64
CA LEU A 16 22.48 -29.90 39.12
C LEU A 16 23.12 -29.23 40.35
N GLY A 17 22.69 -28.03 40.71
CA GLY A 17 23.16 -27.30 41.90
C GLY A 17 24.40 -26.43 41.67
N ASP A 18 24.89 -26.32 40.43
CA ASP A 18 25.94 -25.37 40.07
C ASP A 18 25.32 -24.00 39.74
N LEU A 19 25.05 -23.24 40.80
CA LEU A 19 24.47 -21.91 40.70
C LEU A 19 25.38 -20.93 39.95
N GLY A 20 26.70 -21.12 39.99
CA GLY A 20 27.65 -20.21 39.33
C GLY A 20 27.55 -20.31 37.81
N GLU A 21 27.65 -21.53 37.29
CA GLU A 21 27.56 -21.79 35.85
C GLU A 21 26.14 -21.55 35.31
N GLY A 22 25.12 -21.96 36.07
CA GLY A 22 23.71 -21.72 35.71
C GLY A 22 23.36 -20.22 35.61
N LEU A 23 23.81 -19.40 36.56
CA LEU A 23 23.57 -17.95 36.54
C LEU A 23 24.36 -17.25 35.42
N LEU A 24 25.60 -17.67 35.16
CA LEU A 24 26.40 -17.15 34.04
C LEU A 24 25.72 -17.42 32.69
N LEU A 25 25.26 -18.67 32.47
CA LEU A 25 24.53 -19.05 31.27
C LEU A 25 23.21 -18.30 31.13
N ALA A 26 22.43 -18.18 32.21
CA ALA A 26 21.18 -17.43 32.20
C ALA A 26 21.39 -15.95 31.86
N PHE A 27 22.45 -15.33 32.41
CA PHE A 27 22.82 -13.96 32.08
C PHE A 27 23.15 -13.79 30.58
N PHE A 28 24.04 -14.64 30.03
CA PHE A 28 24.38 -14.59 28.60
C PHE A 28 23.17 -14.86 27.70
N ALA A 29 22.28 -15.76 28.12
CA ALA A 29 21.02 -16.01 27.42
C ALA A 29 20.20 -14.72 27.30
N VAL A 30 19.93 -14.06 28.43
CA VAL A 30 19.13 -12.83 28.47
C VAL A 30 19.77 -11.71 27.63
N VAL A 31 21.08 -11.51 27.77
CA VAL A 31 21.81 -10.52 26.96
C VAL A 31 21.68 -10.82 25.47
N THR A 32 21.83 -12.08 25.07
CA THR A 32 21.71 -12.49 23.67
C THR A 32 20.30 -12.29 23.13
N VAL A 33 19.24 -12.66 23.88
CA VAL A 33 17.85 -12.35 23.46
C VAL A 33 17.69 -10.86 23.27
N GLY A 34 18.10 -10.06 24.27
CA GLY A 34 17.92 -8.61 24.23
C GLY A 34 18.60 -8.00 23.02
N LEU A 35 19.82 -8.45 22.71
CA LEU A 35 20.59 -8.00 21.56
C LEU A 35 19.98 -8.45 20.23
N VAL A 36 19.42 -9.67 20.15
CA VAL A 36 18.68 -10.14 18.96
C VAL A 36 17.41 -9.31 18.76
N VAL A 37 16.58 -9.17 19.79
CA VAL A 37 15.32 -8.40 19.74
C VAL A 37 15.58 -6.93 19.35
N PHE A 38 16.64 -6.32 19.89
CA PHE A 38 17.01 -4.96 19.54
C PHE A 38 17.45 -4.83 18.07
N GLN A 39 18.26 -5.77 17.57
CA GLN A 39 18.67 -5.79 16.16
C GLN A 39 17.51 -6.03 15.21
N GLU A 40 16.58 -6.90 15.59
CA GLU A 40 15.38 -7.20 14.81
C GLU A 40 14.53 -5.95 14.65
N ARG A 41 14.23 -5.25 15.77
CA ARG A 41 13.51 -3.96 15.72
C ARG A 41 14.22 -2.90 14.89
N ARG A 42 15.54 -2.80 15.02
CA ARG A 42 16.33 -1.84 14.20
C ARG A 42 16.24 -2.17 12.71
N SER A 43 16.25 -3.45 12.36
CA SER A 43 16.15 -3.92 10.97
C SER A 43 14.75 -3.65 10.40
N GLU A 44 13.69 -3.93 11.16
CA GLU A 44 12.31 -3.60 10.79
C GLU A 44 12.14 -2.09 10.55
N HIS A 45 12.64 -1.24 11.46
CA HIS A 45 12.56 0.22 11.28
C HIS A 45 13.27 0.73 10.03
N ALA A 46 14.43 0.16 9.69
CA ALA A 46 15.15 0.53 8.47
C ALA A 46 14.35 0.14 7.22
N LEU A 47 13.72 -1.04 7.22
CA LEU A 47 12.85 -1.48 6.13
C LEU A 47 11.61 -0.61 5.99
N ASP A 48 10.96 -0.22 7.09
CA ASP A 48 9.78 0.64 7.04
C ASP A 48 10.09 2.05 6.54
N ALA A 49 11.23 2.64 6.94
CA ALA A 49 11.69 3.91 6.40
C ALA A 49 11.96 3.84 4.88
N LEU A 50 12.55 2.74 4.39
CA LEU A 50 12.74 2.51 2.96
C LEU A 50 11.40 2.37 2.22
N ARG A 51 10.42 1.68 2.83
CA ARG A 51 9.06 1.57 2.29
C ARG A 51 8.35 2.92 2.23
N GLU A 52 8.57 3.80 3.20
CA GLU A 52 8.04 5.16 3.19
C GLU A 52 8.62 6.01 2.05
N LEU A 53 9.93 5.92 1.82
CA LEU A 53 10.59 6.62 0.71
C LEU A 53 10.17 6.10 -0.66
N ALA A 54 9.94 4.79 -0.78
CA ALA A 54 9.48 4.16 -2.01
C ALA A 54 7.95 4.25 -2.22
N ALA A 55 7.21 4.76 -1.24
CA ALA A 55 5.75 4.81 -1.32
C ALA A 55 5.33 5.73 -2.49
N PRO A 56 4.39 5.28 -3.35
CA PRO A 56 3.84 6.15 -4.38
C PRO A 56 3.28 7.44 -3.76
N GLN A 57 3.61 8.57 -4.38
CA GLN A 57 3.23 9.91 -3.94
C GLN A 57 2.12 10.44 -4.86
N VAL A 58 1.17 11.20 -4.30
CA VAL A 58 0.06 11.80 -5.03
C VAL A 58 -0.06 13.27 -4.67
N ARG A 59 -0.38 14.11 -5.65
CA ARG A 59 -0.66 15.54 -5.47
C ARG A 59 -2.13 15.76 -5.17
N VAL A 60 -2.45 16.09 -3.93
CA VAL A 60 -3.82 16.38 -3.47
C VAL A 60 -4.06 17.87 -3.31
N LEU A 61 -5.31 18.31 -3.46
CA LEU A 61 -5.76 19.65 -3.16
C LEU A 61 -6.55 19.63 -1.83
N ARG A 62 -5.89 19.95 -0.71
CA ARG A 62 -6.51 20.02 0.62
C ARG A 62 -6.39 21.44 1.18
N GLY A 63 -7.51 22.02 1.59
CA GLY A 63 -7.54 23.39 2.12
C GLY A 63 -7.11 24.45 1.10
N GLY A 64 -7.39 24.24 -0.19
CA GLY A 64 -7.04 25.16 -1.27
C GLY A 64 -5.56 25.20 -1.64
N GLN A 65 -4.74 24.32 -1.07
CA GLN A 65 -3.31 24.21 -1.39
C GLN A 65 -2.97 22.82 -1.91
N GLU A 66 -2.13 22.78 -2.94
CA GLU A 66 -1.55 21.53 -3.42
C GLU A 66 -0.52 20.99 -2.43
N ARG A 67 -0.63 19.70 -2.10
CA ARG A 67 0.30 18.99 -1.23
C ARG A 67 0.60 17.62 -1.80
N ARG A 68 1.84 17.15 -1.64
CA ARG A 68 2.20 15.76 -1.92
C ARG A 68 2.00 14.94 -0.66
N ILE A 69 1.22 13.87 -0.77
CA ILE A 69 1.02 12.89 0.29
C ILE A 69 1.26 11.47 -0.25
N PRO A 70 1.63 10.51 0.59
CA PRO A 70 1.64 9.11 0.22
C PRO A 70 0.25 8.66 -0.27
N SER A 71 0.17 7.86 -1.34
CA SER A 71 -1.12 7.36 -1.88
C SER A 71 -1.98 6.63 -0.85
N ARG A 72 -1.35 6.00 0.14
CA ARG A 72 -2.03 5.30 1.25
C ARG A 72 -2.79 6.22 2.21
N GLU A 73 -2.47 7.52 2.21
CA GLU A 73 -3.16 8.53 3.02
C GLU A 73 -4.34 9.18 2.29
N LEU A 74 -4.62 8.76 1.05
CA LEU A 74 -5.83 9.15 0.34
C LEU A 74 -7.06 8.56 1.02
N VAL A 75 -8.09 9.38 1.15
CA VAL A 75 -9.40 9.00 1.68
C VAL A 75 -10.50 9.40 0.70
N PRO A 76 -11.66 8.73 0.71
CA PRO A 76 -12.82 9.15 -0.06
C PRO A 76 -13.16 10.63 0.17
N GLY A 77 -13.44 11.36 -0.90
CA GLY A 77 -13.67 12.79 -0.91
C GLY A 77 -12.43 13.67 -1.10
N ASP A 78 -11.22 13.11 -1.05
CA ASP A 78 -10.02 13.86 -1.47
C ASP A 78 -10.09 14.19 -2.96
N VAL A 79 -9.58 15.37 -3.33
CA VAL A 79 -9.35 15.74 -4.72
C VAL A 79 -7.85 15.68 -5.01
N PHE A 80 -7.46 15.00 -6.08
CA PHE A 80 -6.07 14.89 -6.51
C PHE A 80 -5.89 15.13 -8.00
N LEU A 81 -4.66 15.45 -8.40
CA LEU A 81 -4.32 15.78 -9.76
C LEU A 81 -4.07 14.49 -10.57
N LEU A 82 -4.66 14.43 -11.76
CA LEU A 82 -4.36 13.46 -12.80
C LEU A 82 -3.32 14.06 -13.74
N VAL A 83 -2.20 13.36 -13.93
CA VAL A 83 -1.07 13.82 -14.75
C VAL A 83 -0.64 12.71 -15.70
N GLU A 84 -0.39 13.09 -16.95
CA GLU A 84 0.16 12.20 -17.96
C GLU A 84 1.43 11.46 -17.48
N GLY A 85 1.49 10.16 -17.75
CA GLY A 85 2.58 9.28 -17.34
C GLY A 85 2.47 8.77 -15.90
N GLU A 86 1.51 9.25 -15.09
CA GLU A 86 1.29 8.79 -13.73
C GLU A 86 0.18 7.75 -13.64
N ARG A 87 0.31 6.84 -12.67
CA ARG A 87 -0.75 5.88 -12.34
C ARG A 87 -1.78 6.52 -11.42
N ILE A 88 -3.05 6.22 -11.67
CA ILE A 88 -4.17 6.64 -10.83
C ILE A 88 -4.10 5.88 -9.50
N ALA A 89 -4.12 6.63 -8.40
CA ALA A 89 -3.91 6.07 -7.06
C ALA A 89 -5.16 5.45 -6.42
N ALA A 90 -6.35 5.86 -6.85
CA ALA A 90 -7.62 5.46 -6.24
C ALA A 90 -8.75 5.47 -7.29
N ASP A 91 -9.81 4.68 -7.04
CA ASP A 91 -11.03 4.74 -7.86
C ASP A 91 -11.72 6.07 -7.60
N SER A 92 -11.93 6.84 -8.66
CA SER A 92 -12.25 8.26 -8.55
C SER A 92 -13.14 8.73 -9.69
N VAL A 93 -13.77 9.89 -9.52
CA VAL A 93 -14.52 10.59 -10.56
C VAL A 93 -13.74 11.81 -11.03
N ALA A 94 -13.54 11.95 -12.34
CA ALA A 94 -12.95 13.12 -12.95
C ALA A 94 -13.90 14.33 -12.81
N ARG A 95 -13.46 15.33 -12.03
CA ARG A 95 -14.12 16.63 -11.88
C ARG A 95 -13.63 17.65 -12.90
N GLU A 96 -12.39 17.48 -13.33
CA GLU A 96 -11.80 18.21 -14.45
C GLU A 96 -11.04 17.22 -15.34
N ALA A 97 -11.12 17.41 -16.66
CA ALA A 97 -10.47 16.54 -17.63
C ALA A 97 -10.20 17.34 -18.91
N VAL A 98 -8.92 17.50 -19.24
CA VAL A 98 -8.46 18.19 -20.45
C VAL A 98 -7.65 17.20 -21.28
N GLY A 99 -8.25 16.71 -22.37
CA GLY A 99 -7.63 15.71 -23.23
C GLY A 99 -7.30 14.40 -22.53
N LEU A 100 -8.03 14.06 -21.45
CA LEU A 100 -7.70 12.95 -20.56
C LEU A 100 -7.97 11.60 -21.26
N SER A 101 -6.93 10.78 -21.37
CA SER A 101 -6.98 9.41 -21.88
C SER A 101 -6.25 8.48 -20.92
N VAL A 102 -6.85 7.32 -20.64
CA VAL A 102 -6.40 6.39 -19.61
C VAL A 102 -6.29 4.98 -20.18
N ASP A 103 -5.18 4.31 -19.91
CA ASP A 103 -4.99 2.88 -20.17
C ASP A 103 -5.52 2.07 -18.98
N GLU A 104 -6.63 1.36 -19.25
CA GLU A 104 -7.33 0.51 -18.28
C GLU A 104 -7.08 -0.99 -18.50
N SER A 105 -6.03 -1.35 -19.26
CA SER A 105 -5.67 -2.73 -19.59
C SER A 105 -5.48 -3.63 -18.37
N LEU A 106 -5.08 -3.07 -17.22
CA LEU A 106 -4.99 -3.81 -15.96
C LEU A 106 -6.34 -4.35 -15.45
N LEU A 107 -7.44 -3.69 -15.81
CA LEU A 107 -8.79 -4.07 -15.38
C LEU A 107 -9.59 -4.74 -16.49
N THR A 108 -9.37 -4.35 -17.74
CA THR A 108 -10.16 -4.82 -18.89
C THR A 108 -9.44 -5.86 -19.74
N GLY A 109 -8.11 -5.91 -19.68
CA GLY A 109 -7.27 -6.70 -20.60
C GLY A 109 -7.04 -6.05 -21.97
N GLU A 110 -7.66 -4.90 -22.25
CA GLU A 110 -7.59 -4.21 -23.54
C GLU A 110 -6.57 -3.05 -23.47
N SER A 111 -5.56 -3.05 -24.34
CA SER A 111 -4.51 -2.01 -24.37
C SER A 111 -4.93 -0.69 -25.04
N VAL A 112 -6.17 -0.58 -25.50
CA VAL A 112 -6.65 0.63 -26.18
C VAL A 112 -7.00 1.69 -25.13
N PRO A 113 -6.33 2.86 -25.14
CA PRO A 113 -6.64 3.93 -24.19
C PRO A 113 -8.07 4.45 -24.38
N VAL A 114 -8.77 4.66 -23.27
CA VAL A 114 -10.15 5.17 -23.25
C VAL A 114 -10.17 6.64 -22.85
N ARG A 115 -10.98 7.43 -23.55
CA ARG A 115 -11.14 8.85 -23.25
C ARG A 115 -12.03 9.05 -22.05
N LYS A 116 -11.68 10.04 -21.24
CA LYS A 116 -12.40 10.38 -20.01
C LYS A 116 -12.93 11.80 -20.08
N ARG A 117 -14.15 11.97 -19.58
CA ARG A 117 -14.84 13.27 -19.56
C ARG A 117 -15.15 13.68 -18.13
N ALA A 118 -14.94 14.94 -17.81
CA ALA A 118 -15.31 15.46 -16.50
C ALA A 118 -16.83 15.51 -16.29
N THR A 119 -17.27 15.31 -15.04
CA THR A 119 -18.66 15.54 -14.63
C THR A 119 -18.76 16.31 -13.32
N ALA A 120 -19.73 17.22 -13.26
CA ALA A 120 -20.13 17.90 -12.02
C ALA A 120 -21.14 17.09 -11.20
N GLU A 121 -21.81 16.10 -11.81
CA GLU A 121 -22.85 15.31 -11.16
C GLU A 121 -22.26 14.18 -10.32
N ALA A 122 -23.10 13.55 -9.50
CA ALA A 122 -22.71 12.32 -8.81
C ALA A 122 -22.41 11.23 -9.84
N ALA A 123 -21.25 10.58 -9.72
CA ALA A 123 -20.87 9.53 -10.64
C ALA A 123 -21.80 8.32 -10.49
N VAL A 124 -22.34 7.85 -11.61
CA VAL A 124 -23.01 6.55 -11.68
C VAL A 124 -21.92 5.48 -11.82
N ALA A 125 -22.00 4.43 -11.01
CA ALA A 125 -21.09 3.31 -11.12
C ALA A 125 -21.18 2.68 -12.53
N ALA A 126 -20.05 2.62 -13.22
CA ALA A 126 -19.93 1.96 -14.51
C ALA A 126 -18.73 1.00 -14.47
N PRO A 127 -18.69 -0.02 -15.34
CA PRO A 127 -17.50 -0.85 -15.51
C PRO A 127 -16.36 -0.07 -16.18
N PRO A 128 -15.09 -0.50 -16.01
CA PRO A 128 -13.96 0.00 -16.78
C PRO A 128 -14.09 -0.34 -18.27
N GLY A 129 -13.39 0.41 -19.13
CA GLY A 129 -13.34 0.22 -20.58
C GLY A 129 -14.31 1.08 -21.41
N GLY A 130 -15.14 1.90 -20.76
CA GLY A 130 -16.06 2.81 -21.48
C GLY A 130 -15.44 4.16 -21.83
N ASP A 131 -15.68 4.59 -23.06
CA ASP A 131 -15.30 5.90 -23.59
C ASP A 131 -16.22 7.00 -23.04
N ASP A 132 -15.68 8.21 -22.85
CA ASP A 132 -16.37 9.40 -22.32
C ASP A 132 -16.99 9.23 -20.92
N LEU A 133 -16.59 8.19 -20.20
CA LEU A 133 -16.97 7.99 -18.81
C LEU A 133 -16.18 8.93 -17.88
N PRO A 134 -16.79 9.39 -16.78
CA PRO A 134 -16.10 10.22 -15.80
C PRO A 134 -15.30 9.42 -14.77
N LEU A 135 -15.41 8.09 -14.76
CA LEU A 135 -14.71 7.24 -13.80
C LEU A 135 -13.29 6.93 -14.26
N VAL A 136 -12.36 7.07 -13.32
CA VAL A 136 -10.96 6.66 -13.43
C VAL A 136 -10.64 5.68 -12.31
N TYR A 137 -9.88 4.64 -12.60
CA TYR A 137 -9.71 3.50 -11.69
C TYR A 137 -8.28 3.38 -11.19
N ALA A 138 -8.14 2.89 -9.95
CA ALA A 138 -6.84 2.67 -9.33
C ALA A 138 -6.00 1.68 -10.14
N GLY A 139 -4.72 2.02 -10.32
CA GLY A 139 -3.76 1.22 -11.08
C GLY A 139 -3.67 1.58 -12.56
N SER A 140 -4.73 2.12 -13.16
CA SER A 140 -4.74 2.57 -14.56
C SER A 140 -3.72 3.70 -14.80
N LEU A 141 -3.20 3.80 -16.02
CA LEU A 141 -2.16 4.78 -16.40
C LEU A 141 -2.77 5.94 -17.18
N VAL A 142 -2.49 7.18 -16.79
CA VAL A 142 -2.86 8.35 -17.60
C VAL A 142 -1.94 8.40 -18.82
N VAL A 143 -2.48 8.15 -20.01
CA VAL A 143 -1.73 8.10 -21.28
C VAL A 143 -1.55 9.48 -21.86
N ALA A 144 -2.55 10.35 -21.71
CA ALA A 144 -2.52 11.72 -22.21
C ALA A 144 -3.40 12.63 -21.37
N GLY A 145 -3.04 13.91 -21.33
CA GLY A 145 -3.86 14.96 -20.72
C GLY A 145 -3.71 15.04 -19.21
N HIS A 146 -4.58 15.84 -18.59
CA HIS A 146 -4.55 16.10 -17.16
C HIS A 146 -5.94 16.50 -16.64
N GLY A 147 -6.07 16.56 -15.31
CA GLY A 147 -7.33 16.92 -14.69
C GLY A 147 -7.32 16.79 -13.17
N LEU A 148 -8.50 16.88 -12.57
CA LEU A 148 -8.73 16.68 -11.15
C LEU A 148 -9.69 15.52 -10.96
N ALA A 149 -9.38 14.64 -10.02
CA ALA A 149 -10.20 13.50 -9.66
C ALA A 149 -10.57 13.55 -8.18
N GLU A 150 -11.85 13.30 -7.88
CA GLU A 150 -12.36 13.14 -6.52
C GLU A 150 -12.43 11.65 -6.19
N VAL A 151 -11.81 11.25 -5.07
CA VAL A 151 -11.71 9.87 -4.64
C VAL A 151 -13.07 9.32 -4.23
N LEU A 152 -13.46 8.19 -4.81
CA LEU A 152 -14.66 7.44 -4.45
C LEU A 152 -14.32 6.26 -3.52
N ALA A 153 -13.27 5.51 -3.85
CA ALA A 153 -12.84 4.34 -3.08
C ALA A 153 -11.32 4.16 -3.10
N THR A 154 -10.78 3.65 -1.98
CA THR A 154 -9.35 3.37 -1.80
C THR A 154 -9.12 1.94 -1.30
N GLY A 155 -7.88 1.46 -1.44
CA GLY A 155 -7.46 0.15 -0.96
C GLY A 155 -8.31 -1.00 -1.51
N GLY A 156 -8.67 -1.95 -0.65
CA GLY A 156 -9.43 -3.15 -1.03
C GLY A 156 -10.83 -2.90 -1.59
N LYS A 157 -11.38 -1.67 -1.48
CA LYS A 157 -12.69 -1.31 -2.03
C LYS A 157 -12.65 -0.91 -3.51
N THR A 158 -11.45 -0.64 -4.05
CA THR A 158 -11.23 -0.34 -5.46
C THR A 158 -11.54 -1.55 -6.36
N GLN A 159 -11.69 -1.34 -7.67
CA GLN A 159 -11.85 -2.44 -8.63
C GLN A 159 -10.65 -3.38 -8.58
N VAL A 160 -9.43 -2.85 -8.62
CA VAL A 160 -8.20 -3.64 -8.53
C VAL A 160 -8.09 -4.36 -7.18
N GLY A 161 -8.49 -3.68 -6.09
CA GLY A 161 -8.51 -4.26 -4.74
C GLY A 161 -9.48 -5.43 -4.61
N ARG A 162 -10.66 -5.34 -5.23
CA ARG A 162 -11.64 -6.42 -5.27
C ARG A 162 -11.15 -7.62 -6.09
N ILE A 163 -10.47 -7.37 -7.22
CA ILE A 163 -9.84 -8.43 -8.03
C ILE A 163 -8.74 -9.13 -7.20
N GLY A 164 -7.87 -8.38 -6.54
CA GLY A 164 -6.82 -8.94 -5.69
C GLY A 164 -7.38 -9.78 -4.53
N ALA A 165 -8.45 -9.32 -3.88
CA ALA A 165 -9.12 -10.07 -2.81
C ALA A 165 -9.75 -11.37 -3.32
N ALA A 166 -10.36 -11.35 -4.52
CA ALA A 166 -10.93 -12.54 -5.13
C ALA A 166 -9.86 -13.58 -5.49
N LEU A 167 -8.70 -13.15 -6.01
CA LEU A 167 -7.58 -14.05 -6.32
C LEU A 167 -7.00 -14.71 -5.07
N ALA A 168 -6.80 -13.95 -3.99
CA ALA A 168 -6.29 -14.49 -2.73
C ALA A 168 -7.23 -15.54 -2.11
N ALA A 169 -8.55 -15.38 -2.28
CA ALA A 169 -9.54 -16.34 -1.81
C ALA A 169 -9.52 -17.66 -2.60
N ILE A 170 -9.12 -17.64 -3.89
CA ILE A 170 -8.99 -18.85 -4.71
C ILE A 170 -7.73 -19.64 -4.32
N GLU A 171 -6.62 -18.95 -4.02
CA GLU A 171 -5.34 -19.59 -3.67
C GLU A 171 -5.37 -20.27 -2.29
N THR A 172 -6.35 -19.92 -1.45
CA THR A 172 -6.58 -20.52 -0.14
C THR A 172 -7.59 -21.68 -0.14
N ALA A 173 -8.23 -21.97 -1.28
CA ALA A 173 -9.22 -23.05 -1.47
C ALA A 173 -8.63 -24.27 -2.19
#